data_AF-A0A2D7SJ88-F1
#
_entry.id   AF-A0A2D7SJ88-F1
#
_cell.length_a   1.000
_cell.length_b   1.000
_cell.length_c   1.000
_cell.angle_alpha   90.00
_cell.angle_beta   90.00
_cell.angle_gamma   90.00
#
_symmetry.space_group_name_H-M   'P 1'
#
loop_
_entity.id
_entity.type
_entity.pdbx_description
1 polymer ?
#
loop_
_entity_poly.entity_id
_entity_poly.type
_entity_poly.pdbx_seq_one_letter_code
_entity_poly.pdbx_strand_id
1 'polypeptide(L)'
;LGRSCVHKDYRNGTTMNFLWKAIAEYIKLYDINILFGCASFPGTDVQKFSREFSYLRSNFSLPDEMSVKSLDNNNYPVLNKNHFNESDLRTFAKLPPLIKGYLRVGGRISDSFFVDYDFNTIDLCVVVQTENIDEKYKNKFLN
;
A
#
# COMPACT_ATOMS: atom_id res chain seq x y z
N LEU A 1 -2.44 4.51 -10.44
CA LEU A 1 -0.98 4.32 -10.57
C LEU A 1 -0.70 2.83 -10.64
N GLY A 2 -0.03 2.35 -11.68
CA GLY A 2 0.26 0.93 -11.88
C GLY A 2 1.27 0.72 -12.99
N ARG A 3 1.79 -0.52 -13.09
CA ARG A 3 2.81 -0.91 -14.09
C ARG A 3 4.09 -0.06 -14.05
N SER A 4 4.39 0.54 -12.90
CA SER A 4 5.63 1.30 -12.69
C SER A 4 6.81 0.32 -12.71
N CYS A 5 7.74 0.53 -13.64
CA CYS A 5 8.93 -0.30 -13.77
C CYS A 5 10.20 0.56 -13.77
N VAL A 6 11.23 0.08 -13.07
CA VAL A 6 12.55 0.70 -13.05
C VAL A 6 13.56 -0.31 -13.56
N HIS A 7 14.31 0.10 -14.60
CA HIS A 7 15.40 -0.70 -15.15
C HIS A 7 16.40 -1.06 -14.04
N LYS A 8 16.89 -2.31 -14.05
CA LYS A 8 17.63 -2.91 -12.92
C LYS A 8 18.79 -2.04 -12.41
N ASP A 9 19.51 -1.40 -13.33
CA ASP A 9 20.71 -0.60 -13.03
C ASP A 9 20.37 0.76 -12.37
N TYR A 10 19.08 1.12 -12.32
CA TYR A 10 18.59 2.37 -11.75
C TYR A 10 17.66 2.17 -10.54
N ARG A 11 17.59 0.95 -9.99
CA ARG A 11 16.75 0.63 -8.82
C ARG A 11 17.36 1.17 -7.53
N ASN A 12 17.28 2.48 -7.35
CA ASN A 12 17.82 3.19 -6.20
C ASN A 12 16.84 4.25 -5.68
N GLY A 13 17.14 4.83 -4.51
CA GLY A 13 16.29 5.85 -3.88
C GLY A 13 16.15 7.13 -4.70
N THR A 14 17.15 7.49 -5.51
CA THR A 14 17.12 8.69 -6.36
C THR A 14 16.08 8.54 -7.46
N THR A 15 16.07 7.41 -8.19
CA THR A 15 15.05 7.13 -9.21
C THR A 15 13.65 7.15 -8.60
N MET A 16 13.49 6.56 -7.40
CA MET A 16 12.21 6.59 -6.71
C MET A 16 11.77 8.02 -6.38
N ASN A 17 12.67 8.89 -5.90
CA ASN A 17 12.35 10.30 -5.65
C ASN A 17 11.92 11.04 -6.92
N PHE A 18 12.56 10.76 -8.07
CA PHE A 18 12.13 11.36 -9.35
C PHE A 18 10.72 10.92 -9.76
N LEU A 19 10.40 9.64 -9.61
CA LEU A 19 9.05 9.13 -9.89
C LEU A 19 8.00 9.81 -9.00
N TRP A 20 8.27 9.95 -7.70
CA TRP A 20 7.38 10.64 -6.78
C TRP A 20 7.21 12.12 -7.12
N LYS A 21 8.30 12.80 -7.50
CA LYS A 21 8.25 14.21 -7.90
C LYS A 21 7.37 14.40 -9.15
N ALA A 22 7.54 13.56 -10.16
CA ALA A 22 6.73 13.62 -11.38
C ALA A 22 5.23 13.37 -11.09
N ILE A 23 4.91 12.40 -10.21
CA ILE A 23 3.53 12.17 -9.77
C ILE A 23 2.97 13.40 -9.05
N ALA A 24 3.75 14.04 -8.18
CA ALA A 24 3.32 15.22 -7.46
C ALA A 24 3.08 16.42 -8.38
N GLU A 25 3.95 16.65 -9.37
CA GLU A 25 3.72 17.65 -10.41
C GLU A 25 2.44 17.35 -11.20
N TYR A 26 2.19 16.09 -11.54
CA TYR A 26 0.98 15.66 -12.24
C TYR A 26 -0.28 15.89 -11.39
N ILE A 27 -0.23 15.64 -10.08
CA ILE A 27 -1.33 15.93 -9.16
C ILE A 27 -1.67 17.41 -9.17
N LYS A 28 -0.66 18.30 -9.07
CA LYS A 28 -0.87 19.75 -9.09
C LYS A 28 -1.48 20.22 -10.40
N LEU A 29 -0.93 19.74 -11.52
CA LEU A 29 -1.30 20.21 -12.85
C LEU A 29 -2.77 19.90 -13.18
N TYR A 30 -3.28 18.79 -12.69
CA TYR A 30 -4.62 18.29 -13.02
C TYR A 30 -5.60 18.30 -11.84
N ASP A 31 -5.22 18.91 -10.71
CA ASP A 31 -6.02 18.96 -9.48
C ASP A 31 -6.56 17.57 -9.06
N ILE A 32 -5.66 16.58 -9.00
CA ILE A 32 -6.05 15.19 -8.71
C ILE A 32 -6.34 15.04 -7.22
N ASN A 33 -7.54 14.61 -6.86
CA ASN A 33 -7.92 14.40 -5.46
C ASN A 33 -7.61 12.98 -4.95
N ILE A 34 -7.58 11.99 -5.84
CA ILE A 34 -7.44 10.58 -5.48
C ILE A 34 -6.43 9.88 -6.39
N LEU A 35 -5.45 9.22 -5.78
CA LEU A 35 -4.60 8.24 -6.43
C LEU A 35 -4.98 6.86 -5.93
N PHE A 36 -5.06 5.88 -6.82
CA PHE A 36 -5.28 4.48 -6.42
C PHE A 36 -4.42 3.54 -7.25
N GLY A 37 -4.18 2.34 -6.72
CA GLY A 37 -3.39 1.32 -7.39
C GLY A 37 -3.36 0.02 -6.59
N CYS A 38 -2.44 -0.86 -6.96
CA CYS A 38 -2.23 -2.12 -6.28
C CYS A 38 -0.81 -2.16 -5.66
N ALA A 39 -0.72 -2.71 -4.45
CA ALA A 39 0.54 -3.06 -3.83
C ALA A 39 0.46 -4.46 -3.23
N SER A 40 1.59 -5.16 -3.27
CA SER A 40 1.58 -6.61 -3.08
C SER A 40 2.50 -7.08 -1.96
N PHE A 41 2.10 -8.15 -1.30
CA PHE A 41 2.97 -9.02 -0.54
C PHE A 41 3.53 -10.12 -1.46
N PRO A 42 4.81 -10.49 -1.32
CA PRO A 42 5.39 -11.59 -2.10
C PRO A 42 4.97 -12.95 -1.55
N GLY A 43 4.56 -13.86 -2.43
CA GLY A 43 4.04 -15.19 -2.08
C GLY A 43 2.52 -15.25 -2.05
N THR A 44 1.98 -16.46 -1.94
CA THR A 44 0.53 -16.76 -1.95
C THR A 44 0.03 -17.38 -0.65
N ASP A 45 0.90 -17.58 0.34
CA ASP A 45 0.53 -18.05 1.67
C ASP A 45 -0.02 -16.89 2.51
N VAL A 46 -1.34 -16.76 2.53
CA VAL A 46 -2.06 -15.74 3.31
C VAL A 46 -1.79 -15.88 4.80
N GLN A 47 -1.67 -17.11 5.33
CA GLN A 47 -1.50 -17.31 6.77
C GLN A 47 -0.20 -16.68 7.27
N LYS A 48 0.87 -16.79 6.47
CA LYS A 48 2.18 -16.19 6.75
C LYS A 48 2.12 -14.68 7.01
N PHE A 49 1.15 -13.97 6.41
CA PHE A 49 0.98 -12.52 6.53
C PHE A 49 -0.23 -12.11 7.36
N SER A 50 -0.85 -13.06 8.09
CA SER A 50 -2.07 -12.78 8.86
C SER A 50 -1.92 -11.61 9.85
N ARG A 51 -0.72 -11.48 10.43
CA ARG A 51 -0.41 -10.43 11.38
C ARG A 51 -0.37 -9.06 10.70
N GLU A 52 0.35 -8.97 9.58
CA GLU A 52 0.46 -7.80 8.76
C GLU A 52 -0.92 -7.36 8.25
N PHE A 53 -1.75 -8.28 7.78
CA PHE A 53 -3.13 -7.98 7.37
C PHE A 53 -3.99 -7.46 8.52
N SER A 54 -3.95 -8.10 9.68
CA SER A 54 -4.64 -7.62 10.88
C SER A 54 -4.17 -6.22 11.31
N TYR A 55 -2.87 -5.96 11.22
CA TYR A 55 -2.28 -4.65 11.51
C TYR A 55 -2.74 -3.59 10.51
N LEU A 56 -2.71 -3.89 9.21
CA LEU A 56 -3.19 -2.97 8.16
C LEU A 56 -4.67 -2.65 8.35
N ARG A 57 -5.51 -3.66 8.57
CA ARG A 57 -6.96 -3.48 8.83
C ARG A 57 -7.27 -2.62 10.06
N SER A 58 -6.40 -2.66 11.07
CA SER A 58 -6.65 -1.89 12.30
C SER A 58 -6.21 -0.44 12.21
N ASN A 59 -5.26 -0.12 11.34
CA ASN A 59 -4.55 1.16 11.37
C ASN A 59 -4.64 1.95 10.07
N PHE A 60 -4.87 1.26 8.94
CA PHE A 60 -4.74 1.83 7.60
C PHE A 60 -5.89 1.44 6.66
N SER A 61 -7.01 0.94 7.19
CA SER A 61 -8.18 0.62 6.35
C SER A 61 -8.68 1.83 5.60
N LEU A 62 -9.18 1.57 4.39
CA LEU A 62 -9.96 2.54 3.62
C LEU A 62 -11.23 2.92 4.40
N PRO A 63 -11.69 4.17 4.27
CA PRO A 63 -12.99 4.55 4.80
C PRO A 63 -14.11 3.83 4.02
N ASP A 64 -15.29 3.73 4.62
CA ASP A 64 -16.39 2.93 4.09
C ASP A 64 -16.82 3.37 2.68
N GLU A 65 -16.83 4.68 2.40
CA GLU A 65 -17.14 5.25 1.09
C GLU A 65 -16.15 4.87 -0.02
N MET A 66 -14.95 4.39 0.35
CA MET A 66 -13.93 3.90 -0.57
C MET A 66 -13.64 2.41 -0.36
N SER A 67 -14.56 1.67 0.26
CA SER A 67 -14.37 0.24 0.50
C SER A 67 -14.21 -0.52 -0.82
N VAL A 68 -13.17 -1.34 -0.90
CA VAL A 68 -12.88 -2.19 -2.06
C VAL A 68 -12.97 -3.65 -1.66
N LYS A 69 -13.75 -4.42 -2.43
CA LYS A 69 -13.90 -5.86 -2.28
C LYS A 69 -13.24 -6.59 -3.44
N SER A 70 -12.36 -7.52 -3.10
CA SER A 70 -11.82 -8.50 -4.03
C SER A 70 -12.95 -9.35 -4.61
N LEU A 71 -12.82 -9.70 -5.88
CA LEU A 71 -13.68 -10.68 -6.56
C LEU A 71 -13.19 -12.12 -6.36
N ASP A 72 -12.10 -12.31 -5.60
CA ASP A 72 -11.66 -13.63 -5.17
C ASP A 72 -12.70 -14.25 -4.23
N ASN A 73 -13.24 -15.40 -4.63
CA ASN A 73 -14.25 -16.13 -3.86
C ASN A 73 -13.62 -17.17 -2.91
N ASN A 74 -12.30 -17.30 -2.90
CA ASN A 74 -11.61 -18.21 -1.98
C ASN A 74 -11.68 -17.70 -0.54
N ASN A 75 -11.80 -18.65 0.39
CA ASN A 75 -11.78 -18.33 1.82
C ASN A 75 -10.39 -18.55 2.39
N TYR A 76 -9.76 -17.47 2.85
CA TYR A 76 -8.45 -17.55 3.48
C TYR A 76 -8.55 -17.24 4.98
N PRO A 77 -8.13 -18.17 5.85
CA PRO A 77 -8.14 -17.93 7.28
C PRO A 77 -7.06 -16.88 7.63
N VAL A 78 -7.50 -15.68 8.00
CA VAL A 78 -6.64 -14.63 8.54
C VAL A 78 -6.81 -14.61 10.05
N LEU A 79 -5.71 -14.78 10.79
CA LEU A 79 -5.73 -14.72 12.26
C LEU A 79 -6.17 -13.34 12.75
N ASN A 80 -7.05 -13.32 13.75
CA ASN A 80 -7.50 -12.09 14.42
C ASN A 80 -6.38 -11.41 15.22
N LYS A 81 -6.47 -10.08 15.36
CA LYS A 81 -5.50 -9.25 16.09
C LYS A 81 -5.20 -9.74 17.52
N ASN A 82 -6.18 -10.34 18.19
CA ASN A 82 -6.07 -10.83 19.57
C ASN A 82 -5.07 -12.00 19.75
N HIS A 83 -4.52 -12.56 18.67
CA HIS A 83 -3.57 -13.67 18.73
C HIS A 83 -2.09 -13.24 18.77
N PHE A 84 -1.81 -11.95 18.95
CA PHE A 84 -0.50 -11.39 18.62
C PHE A 84 0.09 -10.50 19.73
N ASN A 85 1.17 -10.96 20.38
CA ASN A 85 1.87 -10.22 21.47
C ASN A 85 3.02 -9.30 21.02
N GLU A 86 3.35 -9.23 19.73
CA GLU A 86 4.42 -8.35 19.22
C GLU A 86 3.95 -6.89 18.96
N SER A 87 4.86 -5.92 19.00
CA SER A 87 4.52 -4.51 18.86
C SER A 87 4.16 -4.10 17.42
N ASP A 88 3.34 -3.06 17.30
CA ASP A 88 2.95 -2.45 16.02
C ASP A 88 4.16 -1.99 15.20
N LEU A 89 5.19 -1.42 15.86
CA LEU A 89 6.43 -1.01 15.21
C LEU A 89 7.17 -2.17 14.53
N ARG A 90 7.24 -3.33 15.20
CA ARG A 90 7.87 -4.52 14.63
C ARG A 90 7.06 -5.07 13.46
N THR A 91 5.74 -5.04 13.56
CA THR A 91 4.85 -5.48 12.48
C THR A 91 4.98 -4.55 11.27
N PHE A 92 4.99 -3.22 11.48
CA PHE A 92 5.21 -2.24 10.42
C PHE A 92 6.56 -2.47 9.73
N ALA A 93 7.64 -2.79 10.46
CA ALA A 93 8.95 -3.03 9.87
C ALA A 93 8.96 -4.21 8.87
N LYS A 94 8.14 -5.25 9.12
CA LYS A 94 8.00 -6.44 8.28
C LYS A 94 7.21 -6.20 6.98
N LEU A 95 6.43 -5.13 6.90
CA LEU A 95 5.66 -4.81 5.70
C LEU A 95 6.58 -4.64 4.47
N PRO A 96 6.11 -5.02 3.26
CA PRO A 96 6.82 -4.77 2.01
C PRO A 96 7.25 -3.29 1.87
N PRO A 97 8.45 -3.01 1.35
CA PRO A 97 8.97 -1.65 1.23
C PRO A 97 8.02 -0.67 0.52
N LEU A 98 7.37 -1.13 -0.55
CA LEU A 98 6.45 -0.30 -1.33
C LEU A 98 5.17 0.05 -0.54
N ILE A 99 4.60 -0.93 0.16
CA ILE A 99 3.45 -0.71 1.06
C ILE A 99 3.81 0.32 2.12
N LYS A 100 4.96 0.18 2.79
CA LYS A 100 5.45 1.18 3.76
C LYS A 100 5.58 2.57 3.16
N GLY A 101 5.99 2.66 1.89
CA GLY A 101 6.08 3.92 1.15
C GLY A 101 4.72 4.62 1.07
N TYR A 102 3.69 3.93 0.59
CA TYR A 102 2.34 4.49 0.50
C TYR A 102 1.78 4.89 1.86
N LEU A 103 1.90 4.02 2.87
CA LEU A 103 1.39 4.32 4.21
C LEU A 103 2.01 5.58 4.81
N ARG A 104 3.32 5.78 4.63
CA ARG A 104 4.00 7.00 5.11
C ARG A 104 3.55 8.27 4.41
N VAL A 105 3.11 8.15 3.16
CA VAL A 105 2.59 9.30 2.38
C VAL A 105 1.17 9.65 2.83
N GLY A 106 0.45 8.77 3.53
CA GLY A 106 -0.97 8.93 3.87
C GLY A 106 -1.90 7.95 3.16
N GLY A 107 -1.33 6.92 2.52
CA GLY A 107 -2.07 5.86 1.86
C GLY A 107 -2.82 4.95 2.83
N ARG A 108 -3.98 4.48 2.38
CA ARG A 108 -4.85 3.50 3.04
C ARG A 108 -5.04 2.30 2.13
N ILE A 109 -5.42 1.16 2.71
CA ILE A 109 -5.41 -0.15 2.05
C ILE A 109 -6.77 -0.83 2.22
N SER A 110 -7.21 -1.57 1.21
CA SER A 110 -8.41 -2.41 1.28
C SER A 110 -8.29 -3.50 2.33
N ASP A 111 -9.42 -3.82 2.98
CA ASP A 111 -9.47 -4.94 3.92
C ASP A 111 -9.41 -6.29 3.22
N SER A 112 -9.93 -6.34 2.00
CA SER A 112 -9.86 -7.50 1.12
C SER A 112 -8.58 -7.48 0.28
N PHE A 113 -8.19 -8.66 -0.20
CA PHE A 113 -7.03 -8.88 -1.05
C PHE A 113 -7.34 -9.91 -2.14
N PHE A 114 -6.50 -9.95 -3.16
CA PHE A 114 -6.55 -10.93 -4.24
C PHE A 114 -5.28 -11.78 -4.19
N VAL A 115 -5.40 -13.11 -4.21
CA VAL A 115 -4.23 -13.99 -4.29
C VAL A 115 -3.94 -14.29 -5.75
N ASP A 116 -2.85 -13.71 -6.25
CA ASP A 116 -2.41 -13.88 -7.63
C ASP A 116 -1.38 -15.02 -7.69
N TYR A 117 -1.85 -16.20 -8.11
CA TYR A 117 -1.01 -17.38 -8.24
C TYR A 117 -0.02 -17.28 -9.41
N ASP A 118 -0.35 -16.53 -10.46
CA ASP A 118 0.49 -16.39 -11.64
C ASP A 118 1.70 -15.47 -11.36
N PHE A 119 1.47 -14.42 -10.57
CA PHE A 119 2.52 -13.49 -10.14
C PHE A 119 3.16 -13.85 -8.79
N ASN A 120 2.64 -14.88 -8.12
CA ASN A 120 3.07 -15.30 -6.78
C ASN A 120 3.00 -14.12 -5.78
N THR A 121 1.84 -13.48 -5.69
CA THR A 121 1.60 -12.32 -4.82
C THR A 121 0.24 -12.36 -4.12
N ILE A 122 0.13 -11.58 -3.05
CA ILE A 122 -1.15 -11.20 -2.45
C ILE A 122 -1.31 -9.69 -2.60
N ASP A 123 -2.31 -9.30 -3.37
CA ASP A 123 -2.52 -7.95 -3.87
C ASP A 123 -3.58 -7.22 -3.06
N LEU A 124 -3.29 -5.98 -2.67
CA LEU A 124 -4.23 -5.10 -1.99
C LEU A 124 -4.42 -3.80 -2.76
N CYS A 125 -5.65 -3.30 -2.77
CA CYS A 125 -5.92 -1.97 -3.29
C CYS A 125 -5.37 -0.93 -2.32
N VAL A 126 -4.63 0.04 -2.86
CA VAL A 126 -4.09 1.17 -2.10
C VAL A 126 -4.68 2.45 -2.65
N VAL A 127 -5.15 3.32 -1.77
CA VAL A 127 -5.67 4.65 -2.11
C VAL A 127 -4.93 5.72 -1.32
N VAL A 128 -4.56 6.80 -1.99
CA VAL A 128 -4.02 8.02 -1.38
C VAL A 128 -4.95 9.15 -1.77
N GLN A 129 -5.61 9.75 -0.79
CA GLN A 129 -6.34 11.00 -0.98
C GLN A 129 -5.34 12.14 -0.84
N THR A 130 -5.31 13.09 -1.78
CA THR A 130 -4.25 14.11 -1.82
C THR A 130 -4.33 15.09 -0.66
N GLU A 131 -5.53 15.32 -0.13
CA GLU A 131 -5.75 16.06 1.12
C GLU A 131 -5.06 15.41 2.33
N ASN A 132 -5.00 14.07 2.36
CA ASN A 132 -4.42 13.28 3.44
C ASN A 132 -2.92 13.04 3.29
N ILE A 133 -2.28 13.65 2.28
CA ILE A 133 -0.83 13.54 2.13
C ILE A 133 -0.16 14.21 3.33
N ASP A 134 0.72 13.45 3.99
CA ASP A 134 1.48 13.92 5.16
C ASP A 134 2.29 15.18 4.82
N GLU A 135 2.33 16.15 5.75
CA GLU A 135 2.93 17.47 5.53
C GLU A 135 4.39 17.40 5.09
N LYS A 136 5.15 16.42 5.61
CA LYS A 136 6.55 16.22 5.21
C LYS A 136 6.66 15.91 3.72
N TYR A 137 5.72 15.12 3.19
CA TYR A 137 5.69 14.73 1.79
C TYR A 137 5.07 15.82 0.92
N LYS A 138 4.08 16.57 1.44
CA LYS A 138 3.60 17.81 0.79
C LYS A 138 4.76 18.78 0.59
N ASN A 139 5.51 19.10 1.63
CA ASN A 139 6.66 20.01 1.54
C ASN A 139 7.78 19.49 0.63
N LYS A 140 7.96 18.16 0.54
CA LYS A 140 9.02 17.58 -0.28
C LYS A 140 8.67 17.54 -1.77
N PHE A 141 7.39 17.39 -2.13
CA PHE A 141 6.99 17.08 -3.51
C PHE A 141 5.86 17.96 -4.05
N LEU A 142 4.96 18.45 -3.19
CA LEU A 142 3.77 19.23 -3.55
C LEU A 142 3.87 20.72 -3.20
N ASN A 143 4.96 21.21 -2.62
CA ASN A 143 5.25 22.63 -2.48
C ASN A 143 6.46 22.93 -3.35
#